data_AF-A0A2C5Y2B1-F1
#
_entry.id   AF-A0A2C5Y2B1-F1
#
_cell.length_a   1.000
_cell.length_b   1.000
_cell.length_c   1.000
_cell.angle_alpha   90.00
_cell.angle_beta   90.00
_cell.angle_gamma   90.00
#
_symmetry.space_group_name_H-M   'P 1'
#
loop_
_entity.id
_entity.type
_entity.pdbx_description
1 polymer ?
#
loop_
_entity_poly.entity_id
_entity_poly.type
_entity_poly.pdbx_seq_one_letter_code
_entity_poly.pdbx_strand_id
1 'polypeptide(L)'
;MDSTEASRLLQARITQLEQDAAGEKDQELEIEREVKRANRDLMQQVAKLDDMQKIEHLARRSSELLADMRRLEKENQKNKKRGDTLQKERDASRSELGKTIGLKEKLEKLCRELQRDNNKMKNENKELQTLQKRNAAAWDEKYDSLLSKLEGYQEDKDVPRKQVVDIGMDELFRVRFKSFIEQYELRELHFHSLMRQKELEVQYHLARYEREKKSAETESSKSRQLQNQVQTFSKTETELRNQLNVYVDKFKQVEDTLNNSNDLFLSFRKEMEDMSKKGKKLEKENETLRRHKEATAANVIRMAEERQDWKKKWEASEKKSNKLMSIIQQMQQQGRKVPASMSSTLESCHDNGQGGGEGDDSDYSEEAEDEELSEFDEDTEDEAQPAQQQGRPIKYGPERPPQHQQQQRLPPPPPPPQSATNGL
;
A
#
# COMPACT_ATOMS: atom_id res chain seq x y z
N MET A 1 39.33 7.14 -9.45
CA MET A 1 38.51 6.14 -10.16
C MET A 1 38.65 6.43 -11.63
N ASP A 2 39.35 5.57 -12.35
CA ASP A 2 39.61 5.79 -13.78
C ASP A 2 38.37 5.49 -14.61
N SER A 3 38.13 6.30 -15.65
CA SER A 3 36.98 6.12 -16.55
C SER A 3 37.01 4.76 -17.27
N THR A 4 38.21 4.23 -17.52
CA THR A 4 38.45 2.89 -18.08
C THR A 4 38.08 1.75 -17.13
N GLU A 5 38.18 1.94 -15.81
CA GLU A 5 37.81 0.95 -14.80
C GLU A 5 36.27 0.86 -14.68
N ALA A 6 35.59 2.01 -14.65
CA ALA A 6 34.14 2.08 -14.70
C ALA A 6 33.56 1.45 -15.98
N SER A 7 34.20 1.69 -17.14
CA SER A 7 33.81 1.08 -18.42
C SER A 7 33.97 -0.44 -18.43
N ARG A 8 35.06 -0.99 -17.88
CA ARG A 8 35.24 -2.44 -17.72
C ARG A 8 34.18 -3.07 -16.81
N LEU A 9 33.85 -2.43 -15.69
CA LEU A 9 32.82 -2.92 -14.77
C LEU A 9 31.42 -2.92 -15.43
N LEU A 10 31.12 -1.91 -16.24
CA LEU A 10 29.88 -1.85 -17.02
C LEU A 10 29.82 -2.98 -18.05
N GLN A 11 30.90 -3.19 -18.82
CA GLN A 11 30.97 -4.25 -19.84
C GLN A 11 30.83 -5.64 -19.22
N ALA A 12 31.53 -5.92 -18.12
CA ALA A 12 31.42 -7.17 -17.38
C ALA A 12 30.00 -7.42 -16.87
N ARG A 13 29.29 -6.35 -16.44
CA ARG A 13 27.91 -6.46 -15.97
C ARG A 13 26.92 -6.71 -17.11
N ILE A 14 27.14 -6.13 -18.29
CA ILE A 14 26.35 -6.39 -19.50
C ILE A 14 26.50 -7.86 -19.90
N THR A 15 27.73 -8.36 -20.04
CA THR A 15 27.98 -9.76 -20.42
C THR A 15 27.40 -10.77 -19.42
N GLN A 16 27.39 -10.44 -18.12
CA GLN A 16 26.74 -11.29 -17.12
C GLN A 16 25.21 -11.32 -17.30
N LEU A 17 24.57 -10.17 -17.50
CA LEU A 17 23.12 -10.10 -17.74
C LEU A 17 22.71 -10.81 -19.05
N GLU A 18 23.56 -10.77 -20.08
CA GLU A 18 23.36 -11.50 -21.34
C GLU A 18 23.46 -13.03 -21.14
N GLN A 19 24.39 -13.51 -20.29
CA GLN A 19 24.48 -14.92 -19.93
C GLN A 19 23.28 -15.38 -19.08
N ASP A 20 22.88 -14.59 -18.08
CA ASP A 20 21.74 -14.89 -17.21
C ASP A 20 20.45 -15.01 -18.07
N ALA A 21 20.20 -14.05 -18.98
CA ALA A 21 19.05 -14.06 -19.88
C ALA A 21 19.07 -15.22 -20.91
N ALA A 22 20.26 -15.64 -21.37
CA ALA A 22 20.38 -16.83 -22.22
C ALA A 22 20.00 -18.11 -21.45
N GLY A 23 20.46 -18.22 -20.19
CA GLY A 23 20.13 -19.35 -19.31
C GLY A 23 18.64 -19.44 -18.97
N GLU A 24 17.96 -18.32 -18.72
CA GLU A 24 16.51 -18.29 -18.51
C GLU A 24 15.75 -18.79 -19.76
N LYS A 25 16.16 -18.35 -20.95
CA LYS A 25 15.54 -18.74 -22.22
C LYS A 25 15.70 -20.24 -22.53
N ASP A 26 16.86 -20.83 -22.23
CA ASP A 26 17.08 -22.26 -22.41
C ASP A 26 16.23 -23.09 -21.42
N GLN A 27 16.08 -22.62 -20.17
CA GLN A 27 15.19 -23.25 -19.18
C GLN A 27 13.72 -23.19 -19.62
N GLU A 28 13.25 -22.06 -20.15
CA GLU A 28 11.87 -21.93 -20.65
C GLU A 28 11.59 -22.88 -21.83
N LEU A 29 12.57 -23.06 -22.74
CA LEU A 29 12.48 -24.03 -23.83
C LEU A 29 12.51 -25.49 -23.36
N GLU A 30 13.24 -25.81 -22.29
CA GLU A 30 13.23 -27.13 -21.66
C GLU A 30 11.84 -27.45 -21.08
N ILE A 31 11.28 -26.51 -20.29
CA ILE A 31 9.94 -26.61 -19.69
C ILE A 31 8.88 -26.79 -20.78
N GLU A 32 8.95 -26.02 -21.88
CA GLU A 32 7.97 -26.12 -22.98
C GLU A 32 8.01 -27.51 -23.65
N ARG A 33 9.21 -28.09 -23.83
CA ARG A 33 9.38 -29.46 -24.38
C ARG A 33 8.81 -30.52 -23.43
N GLU A 34 9.04 -30.36 -22.14
CA GLU A 34 8.58 -31.32 -21.13
C GLU A 34 7.05 -31.28 -20.95
N VAL A 35 6.45 -30.08 -20.94
CA VAL A 35 4.99 -29.89 -21.00
C VAL A 35 4.39 -30.49 -22.27
N LYS A 36 5.03 -30.30 -23.43
CA LYS A 36 4.60 -30.92 -24.70
C LYS A 36 4.69 -32.45 -24.67
N ARG A 37 5.68 -33.03 -23.97
CA ARG A 37 5.81 -34.48 -23.78
C ARG A 37 4.71 -35.01 -22.85
N ALA A 38 4.58 -34.42 -21.66
CA ALA A 38 3.59 -34.82 -20.66
C ALA A 38 2.14 -34.76 -21.18
N ASN A 39 1.78 -33.73 -21.96
CA ASN A 39 0.47 -33.66 -22.61
C ASN A 39 0.25 -34.78 -23.63
N ARG A 40 1.29 -35.16 -24.38
CA ARG A 40 1.21 -36.23 -25.40
C ARG A 40 1.03 -37.59 -24.73
N ASP A 41 1.74 -37.85 -23.63
CA ASP A 41 1.64 -39.09 -22.86
C ASP A 41 0.28 -39.18 -22.14
N LEU A 42 -0.22 -38.07 -21.59
CA LEU A 42 -1.56 -37.98 -20.98
C LEU A 42 -2.66 -38.29 -22.00
N MET A 43 -2.60 -37.72 -23.21
CA MET A 43 -3.56 -38.05 -24.28
C MET A 43 -3.53 -39.54 -24.66
N GLN A 44 -2.34 -40.16 -24.75
CA GLN A 44 -2.20 -41.58 -25.05
C GLN A 44 -2.73 -42.51 -23.94
N GLN A 45 -2.68 -42.08 -22.67
CA GLN A 45 -3.27 -42.82 -21.56
C GLN A 45 -4.80 -42.71 -21.57
N VAL A 46 -5.34 -41.49 -21.71
CA VAL A 46 -6.78 -41.22 -21.72
C VAL A 46 -7.49 -41.88 -22.92
N ALA A 47 -6.81 -42.01 -24.07
CA ALA A 47 -7.35 -42.65 -25.27
C ALA A 47 -7.63 -44.17 -25.12
N LYS A 48 -7.10 -44.83 -24.09
CA LYS A 48 -7.27 -46.28 -23.84
C LYS A 48 -8.36 -46.62 -22.83
N LEU A 49 -8.98 -45.60 -22.22
CA LEU A 49 -10.00 -45.76 -21.18
C LEU A 49 -11.41 -45.76 -21.80
N ASP A 50 -12.35 -46.45 -21.16
CA ASP A 50 -13.78 -46.24 -21.42
C ASP A 50 -14.29 -44.93 -20.82
N ASP A 51 -15.52 -44.51 -21.14
CA ASP A 51 -16.02 -43.19 -20.73
C ASP A 51 -16.25 -43.06 -19.21
N MET A 52 -16.55 -44.15 -18.51
CA MET A 52 -16.62 -44.14 -17.03
C MET A 52 -15.23 -44.04 -16.41
N GLN A 53 -14.27 -44.80 -16.94
CA GLN A 53 -12.87 -44.74 -16.53
C GLN A 53 -12.23 -43.37 -16.81
N LYS A 54 -12.60 -42.70 -17.92
CA LYS A 54 -12.19 -41.31 -18.21
C LYS A 54 -12.71 -40.34 -17.15
N ILE A 55 -13.99 -40.44 -16.78
CA ILE A 55 -14.59 -39.58 -15.74
C ILE A 55 -13.88 -39.79 -14.41
N GLU A 56 -13.65 -41.04 -14.00
CA GLU A 56 -12.98 -41.34 -12.72
C GLU A 56 -11.50 -40.91 -12.72
N HIS A 57 -10.79 -41.12 -13.83
CA HIS A 57 -9.41 -40.66 -14.02
C HIS A 57 -9.31 -39.13 -14.00
N LEU A 58 -10.22 -38.41 -14.67
CA LEU A 58 -10.27 -36.95 -14.65
C LEU A 58 -10.59 -36.41 -13.25
N ALA A 59 -11.53 -37.04 -12.53
CA ALA A 59 -11.90 -36.66 -11.17
C ALA A 59 -10.72 -36.84 -10.19
N ARG A 60 -10.05 -38.02 -10.22
CA ARG A 60 -8.83 -38.26 -9.45
C ARG A 60 -7.74 -37.26 -9.80
N ARG A 61 -7.45 -37.06 -11.09
CA ARG A 61 -6.39 -36.15 -11.54
C ARG A 61 -6.65 -34.69 -11.17
N SER A 62 -7.90 -34.24 -11.22
CA SER A 62 -8.29 -32.89 -10.78
C SER A 62 -8.14 -32.71 -9.27
N SER A 63 -8.44 -33.75 -8.49
CA SER A 63 -8.24 -33.75 -7.03
C SER A 63 -6.76 -33.71 -6.65
N GLU A 64 -5.93 -34.52 -7.31
CA GLU A 64 -4.46 -34.50 -7.18
C GLU A 64 -3.89 -33.12 -7.49
N LEU A 65 -4.24 -32.54 -8.65
CA LEU A 65 -3.77 -31.22 -9.07
C LEU A 65 -4.18 -30.11 -8.09
N LEU A 66 -5.39 -30.19 -7.51
CA LEU A 66 -5.84 -29.25 -6.48
C LEU A 66 -5.05 -29.41 -5.16
N ALA A 67 -4.74 -30.63 -4.77
CA ALA A 67 -3.91 -30.91 -3.60
C ALA A 67 -2.47 -30.41 -3.79
N ASP A 68 -1.89 -30.63 -4.98
CA ASP A 68 -0.56 -30.14 -5.34
C ASP A 68 -0.49 -28.63 -5.45
N MET A 69 -1.49 -27.98 -6.06
CA MET A 69 -1.61 -26.51 -6.05
C MET A 69 -1.59 -25.96 -4.62
N ARG A 70 -2.41 -26.51 -3.71
CA ARG A 70 -2.45 -26.10 -2.29
C ARG A 70 -1.15 -26.40 -1.54
N ARG A 71 -0.39 -27.43 -1.94
CA ARG A 71 0.93 -27.76 -1.39
C ARG A 71 1.98 -26.75 -1.85
N LEU A 72 2.06 -26.50 -3.15
CA LEU A 72 2.96 -25.54 -3.77
C LEU A 72 2.69 -24.11 -3.32
N GLU A 73 1.43 -23.71 -3.15
CA GLU A 73 1.05 -22.39 -2.62
C GLU A 73 1.57 -22.19 -1.18
N LYS A 74 1.39 -23.20 -0.31
CA LYS A 74 1.94 -23.19 1.06
C LYS A 74 3.47 -23.16 1.07
N GLU A 75 4.12 -23.86 0.15
CA GLU A 75 5.58 -23.88 0.02
C GLU A 75 6.13 -22.56 -0.52
N ASN A 76 5.52 -21.99 -1.56
CA ASN A 76 5.82 -20.67 -2.08
C ASN A 76 5.68 -19.60 -0.98
N GLN A 77 4.62 -19.66 -0.17
CA GLN A 77 4.43 -18.73 0.95
C GLN A 77 5.45 -18.93 2.09
N LYS A 78 6.06 -20.11 2.24
CA LYS A 78 7.23 -20.32 3.12
C LYS A 78 8.50 -19.76 2.49
N ASN A 79 8.73 -20.02 1.20
CA ASN A 79 9.91 -19.56 0.46
C ASN A 79 9.96 -18.03 0.36
N LYS A 80 8.82 -17.37 0.14
CA LYS A 80 8.67 -15.91 0.19
C LYS A 80 9.09 -15.33 1.55
N LYS A 81 8.57 -15.88 2.65
CA LYS A 81 8.98 -15.48 4.01
C LYS A 81 10.47 -15.71 4.28
N ARG A 82 11.02 -16.83 3.79
CA ARG A 82 12.47 -17.12 3.89
C ARG A 82 13.30 -16.10 3.11
N GLY A 83 12.85 -15.71 1.91
CA GLY A 83 13.42 -14.62 1.12
C GLY A 83 13.40 -13.29 1.88
N ASP A 84 12.26 -12.91 2.45
CA ASP A 84 12.13 -11.69 3.26
C ASP A 84 13.09 -11.68 4.48
N THR A 85 13.29 -12.82 5.13
CA THR A 85 14.25 -12.98 6.25
C THR A 85 15.70 -12.87 5.76
N LEU A 86 16.09 -13.63 4.74
CA LEU A 86 17.44 -13.59 4.17
C LEU A 86 17.80 -12.18 3.65
N GLN A 87 16.84 -11.49 3.06
CA GLN A 87 16.98 -10.11 2.61
C GLN A 87 17.29 -9.15 3.78
N LYS A 88 16.58 -9.30 4.91
CA LYS A 88 16.83 -8.52 6.14
C LYS A 88 18.19 -8.85 6.76
N GLU A 89 18.56 -10.13 6.83
CA GLU A 89 19.87 -10.59 7.35
C GLU A 89 21.03 -10.06 6.50
N ARG A 90 20.87 -10.05 5.17
CA ARG A 90 21.84 -9.48 4.22
C ARG A 90 22.02 -7.97 4.44
N ASP A 91 20.92 -7.23 4.59
CA ASP A 91 20.98 -5.78 4.77
C ASP A 91 21.51 -5.39 6.17
N ALA A 92 21.21 -6.18 7.20
CA ALA A 92 21.82 -6.06 8.53
C ALA A 92 23.33 -6.32 8.48
N SER A 93 23.76 -7.44 7.88
CA SER A 93 25.18 -7.78 7.67
C SER A 93 25.92 -6.69 6.89
N ARG A 94 25.29 -6.10 5.88
CA ARG A 94 25.86 -4.98 5.10
C ARG A 94 26.02 -3.71 5.94
N SER A 95 25.07 -3.41 6.84
CA SER A 95 25.17 -2.29 7.79
C SER A 95 26.30 -2.51 8.79
N GLU A 96 26.44 -3.73 9.32
CA GLU A 96 27.50 -4.10 10.25
C GLU A 96 28.89 -4.04 9.59
N LEU A 97 29.03 -4.57 8.38
CA LEU A 97 30.27 -4.45 7.59
C LEU A 97 30.66 -2.98 7.38
N GLY A 98 29.70 -2.09 7.09
CA GLY A 98 29.94 -0.65 6.99
C GLY A 98 30.48 -0.03 8.29
N LYS A 99 29.94 -0.42 9.44
CA LYS A 99 30.45 0.01 10.77
C LYS A 99 31.87 -0.51 11.00
N THR A 100 32.14 -1.78 10.69
CA THR A 100 33.45 -2.41 10.84
C THR A 100 34.52 -1.76 9.96
N ILE A 101 34.18 -1.42 8.70
CA ILE A 101 35.07 -0.65 7.81
C ILE A 101 35.36 0.74 8.41
N GLY A 102 34.32 1.46 8.87
CA GLY A 102 34.50 2.77 9.49
C GLY A 102 35.32 2.75 10.79
N LEU A 103 35.26 1.65 11.56
CA LEU A 103 36.13 1.44 12.72
C LEU A 103 37.57 1.12 12.31
N LYS A 104 37.76 0.27 11.29
CA LYS A 104 39.09 -0.03 10.72
C LYS A 104 39.78 1.23 10.22
N GLU A 105 39.09 2.09 9.46
CA GLU A 105 39.65 3.36 8.97
C GLU A 105 40.06 4.31 10.11
N LYS A 106 39.29 4.36 11.21
CA LYS A 106 39.64 5.15 12.40
C LYS A 106 40.89 4.59 13.10
N LEU A 107 40.97 3.26 13.25
CA LEU A 107 42.16 2.59 13.81
C LEU A 107 43.40 2.80 12.93
N GLU A 108 43.28 2.69 11.61
CA GLU A 108 44.40 2.95 10.70
C GLU A 108 44.90 4.41 10.77
N LYS A 109 43.99 5.39 10.90
CA LYS A 109 44.37 6.79 11.12
C LYS A 109 45.11 6.98 12.44
N LEU A 110 44.56 6.45 13.54
CA LEU A 110 45.17 6.53 14.87
C LEU A 110 46.55 5.85 14.91
N CYS A 111 46.71 4.68 14.29
CA CYS A 111 48.01 4.01 14.18
C CYS A 111 49.04 4.83 13.38
N ARG A 112 48.62 5.46 12.27
CA ARG A 112 49.50 6.34 11.47
C ARG A 112 49.88 7.61 12.22
N GLU A 113 48.97 8.18 13.01
CA GLU A 113 49.24 9.35 13.87
C GLU A 113 50.19 8.99 15.01
N LEU A 114 49.88 7.94 15.77
CA LEU A 114 50.75 7.42 16.84
C LEU A 114 52.17 7.11 16.34
N GLN A 115 52.31 6.55 15.13
CA GLN A 115 53.62 6.26 14.56
C GLN A 115 54.36 7.50 14.06
N ARG A 116 53.67 8.56 13.62
CA ARG A 116 54.28 9.87 13.36
C ARG A 116 54.77 10.51 14.66
N ASP A 117 53.95 10.51 15.70
CA ASP A 117 54.28 11.11 16.98
C ASP A 117 55.44 10.36 17.66
N ASN A 118 55.47 9.03 17.60
CA ASN A 118 56.59 8.24 18.11
C ASN A 118 57.91 8.57 17.37
N ASN A 119 57.87 8.68 16.03
CA ASN A 119 59.02 9.11 15.23
C ASN A 119 59.47 10.54 15.56
N LYS A 120 58.51 11.46 15.78
CA LYS A 120 58.78 12.84 16.20
C LYS A 120 59.47 12.87 17.57
N MET A 121 58.90 12.22 18.58
CA MET A 121 59.48 12.12 19.93
C MET A 121 60.87 11.47 19.91
N LYS A 122 61.10 10.47 19.04
CA LYS A 122 62.41 9.84 18.86
C LYS A 122 63.45 10.81 18.27
N ASN A 123 63.05 11.65 17.32
CA ASN A 123 63.91 12.68 16.75
C ASN A 123 64.21 13.79 17.77
N GLU A 124 63.19 14.31 18.45
CA GLU A 124 63.35 15.33 19.50
C GLU A 124 64.26 14.85 20.64
N ASN A 125 64.11 13.60 21.10
CA ASN A 125 64.99 13.01 22.11
C ASN A 125 66.44 12.88 21.60
N LYS A 126 66.63 12.51 20.32
CA LYS A 126 67.97 12.46 19.71
C LYS A 126 68.59 13.87 19.62
N GLU A 127 67.80 14.88 19.24
CA GLU A 127 68.23 16.28 19.18
C GLU A 127 68.60 16.82 20.57
N LEU A 128 67.78 16.56 21.58
CA LEU A 128 68.06 16.89 22.98
C LEU A 128 69.35 16.22 23.47
N GLN A 129 69.59 14.94 23.16
CA GLN A 129 70.85 14.27 23.50
C GLN A 129 72.07 14.89 22.79
N THR A 130 71.95 15.27 21.52
CA THR A 130 73.05 15.97 20.81
C THR A 130 73.29 17.37 21.37
N LEU A 131 72.24 18.10 21.71
CA LEU A 131 72.32 19.42 22.33
C LEU A 131 72.93 19.34 23.73
N GLN A 132 72.55 18.34 24.54
CA GLN A 132 73.11 18.11 25.87
C GLN A 132 74.61 17.78 25.78
N LYS A 133 75.03 16.91 24.85
CA LYS A 133 76.45 16.60 24.61
C LYS A 133 77.24 17.83 24.16
N ARG A 134 76.69 18.63 23.24
CA ARG A 134 77.31 19.89 22.79
C ARG A 134 77.42 20.91 23.94
N ASN A 135 76.38 21.02 24.77
CA ASN A 135 76.37 21.92 25.91
C ASN A 135 77.37 21.48 26.99
N ALA A 136 77.45 20.17 27.28
CA ALA A 136 78.46 19.63 28.20
C ALA A 136 79.88 19.95 27.73
N ALA A 137 80.24 19.62 26.48
CA ALA A 137 81.54 19.95 25.92
C ALA A 137 81.84 21.47 25.93
N ALA A 138 80.84 22.32 25.68
CA ALA A 138 80.97 23.77 25.76
C ALA A 138 81.00 24.33 27.21
N TRP A 139 80.69 23.51 28.22
CA TRP A 139 80.94 23.82 29.63
C TRP A 139 82.32 23.34 30.05
N ASP A 140 82.73 22.13 29.62
CA ASP A 140 84.08 21.60 29.84
C ASP A 140 85.14 22.57 29.27
N GLU A 141 84.97 23.03 28.02
CA GLU A 141 85.85 24.04 27.39
C GLU A 141 85.90 25.37 28.18
N LYS A 142 84.79 25.78 28.80
CA LYS A 142 84.76 26.98 29.67
C LYS A 142 85.45 26.74 31.01
N TYR A 143 85.31 25.55 31.58
CA TYR A 143 86.00 25.17 32.81
C TYR A 143 87.50 25.05 32.58
N ASP A 144 87.94 24.41 31.49
CA ASP A 144 89.35 24.37 31.07
C ASP A 144 89.89 25.79 30.85
N SER A 145 89.17 26.65 30.11
CA SER A 145 89.56 28.06 29.92
C SER A 145 89.63 28.85 31.23
N LEU A 146 88.76 28.55 32.21
CA LEU A 146 88.79 29.18 33.53
C LEU A 146 89.95 28.65 34.38
N LEU A 147 90.20 27.33 34.36
CA LEU A 147 91.31 26.70 35.07
C LEU A 147 92.65 27.22 34.54
N SER A 148 92.88 27.25 33.22
CA SER A 148 94.10 27.83 32.65
C SER A 148 94.27 29.33 32.95
N LYS A 149 93.18 30.09 33.15
CA LYS A 149 93.27 31.47 33.66
C LYS A 149 93.63 31.53 35.13
N LEU A 150 93.10 30.62 35.96
CA LEU A 150 93.44 30.53 37.38
C LEU A 150 94.89 30.03 37.59
N GLU A 151 95.35 29.10 36.77
CA GLU A 151 96.75 28.67 36.68
C GLU A 151 97.63 29.87 36.28
N GLY A 152 97.27 30.62 35.22
CA GLY A 152 97.99 31.84 34.86
C GLY A 152 98.00 32.91 35.96
N TYR A 153 96.88 33.11 36.69
CA TYR A 153 96.84 34.00 37.85
C TYR A 153 97.70 33.49 39.01
N GLN A 154 97.84 32.18 39.19
CA GLN A 154 98.70 31.57 40.20
C GLN A 154 100.17 31.69 39.80
N GLU A 155 100.52 31.46 38.53
CA GLU A 155 101.85 31.72 37.97
C GLU A 155 102.26 33.20 38.09
N ASP A 156 101.37 34.15 37.78
CA ASP A 156 101.62 35.58 37.97
C ASP A 156 101.64 35.98 39.47
N LYS A 157 101.16 35.11 40.38
CA LYS A 157 101.28 35.31 41.84
C LYS A 157 102.60 34.77 42.40
N ASP A 158 103.03 33.60 41.91
CA ASP A 158 104.26 32.93 42.29
C ASP A 158 105.48 33.55 41.60
N VAL A 159 105.28 34.17 40.44
CA VAL A 159 106.25 35.00 39.69
C VAL A 159 105.67 36.41 39.48
N PRO A 160 105.59 37.24 40.54
CA PRO A 160 104.94 38.55 40.48
C PRO A 160 105.71 39.54 39.60
N ARG A 161 105.30 39.62 38.33
CA ARG A 161 105.66 40.73 37.44
C ARG A 161 105.07 42.01 38.01
N LYS A 162 105.92 42.91 38.51
CA LYS A 162 105.52 44.25 38.95
C LYS A 162 105.03 45.09 37.76
N GLN A 163 103.77 44.90 37.37
CA GLN A 163 103.04 45.88 36.59
C GLN A 163 102.37 46.85 37.57
N VAL A 164 103.09 47.92 37.90
CA VAL A 164 102.50 49.09 38.56
C VAL A 164 101.70 49.83 37.51
N VAL A 165 100.48 49.34 37.24
CA VAL A 165 99.49 50.08 36.47
C VAL A 165 98.83 51.05 37.43
N ASP A 166 99.40 52.24 37.53
CA ASP A 166 98.69 53.40 38.02
C ASP A 166 97.55 53.70 37.03
N ILE A 167 96.35 53.20 37.32
CA ILE A 167 95.14 53.53 36.54
C ILE A 167 94.80 54.98 36.91
N GLY A 168 95.45 55.91 36.22
CA GLY A 168 95.11 57.32 36.28
C GLY A 168 93.61 57.51 36.09
N MET A 169 93.03 58.45 36.84
CA MET A 169 91.58 58.65 36.96
C MET A 169 90.83 58.64 35.61
N ASP A 170 91.46 59.19 34.56
CA ASP A 170 90.96 59.26 33.20
C ASP A 170 90.67 57.87 32.57
N GLU A 171 91.52 56.87 32.82
CA GLU A 171 91.32 55.52 32.27
C GLU A 171 90.16 54.80 32.97
N LEU A 172 89.99 55.02 34.27
CA LEU A 172 88.83 54.53 35.00
C LEU A 172 87.52 55.17 34.48
N PHE A 173 87.54 56.48 34.20
CA PHE A 173 86.42 57.16 33.55
C PHE A 173 86.17 56.60 32.14
N ARG A 174 87.20 56.38 31.32
CA ARG A 174 87.08 55.82 29.97
C ARG A 174 86.42 54.44 29.97
N VAL A 175 86.84 53.55 30.87
CA VAL A 175 86.24 52.21 31.04
C VAL A 175 84.79 52.32 31.52
N ARG A 176 84.48 53.22 32.45
CA ARG A 176 83.11 53.44 32.95
C ARG A 176 82.18 53.98 31.87
N PHE A 177 82.60 54.97 31.08
CA PHE A 177 81.80 55.49 29.95
C PHE A 177 81.59 54.43 28.87
N LYS A 178 82.63 53.66 28.52
CA LYS A 178 82.51 52.54 27.56
C LYS A 178 81.48 51.50 28.03
N SER A 179 81.57 51.08 29.30
CA SER A 179 80.62 50.13 29.88
C SER A 179 79.18 50.69 29.93
N PHE A 180 79.01 52.00 30.15
CA PHE A 180 77.69 52.65 30.12
C PHE A 180 77.09 52.65 28.71
N ILE A 181 77.90 52.93 27.67
CA ILE A 181 77.48 52.85 26.27
C ILE A 181 77.07 51.41 25.91
N GLU A 182 77.91 50.42 26.22
CA GLU A 182 77.63 49.00 26.00
C GLU A 182 76.33 48.53 26.70
N GLN A 183 76.06 49.02 27.91
CA GLN A 183 74.80 48.74 28.62
C GLN A 183 73.56 49.37 27.93
N TYR A 184 73.70 50.57 27.36
CA TYR A 184 72.61 51.21 26.61
C TYR A 184 72.36 50.50 25.28
N GLU A 185 73.40 50.13 24.53
CA GLU A 185 73.28 49.36 23.28
C GLU A 185 72.61 47.99 23.54
N LEU A 186 73.03 47.27 24.59
CA LEU A 186 72.38 46.02 25.00
C LEU A 186 70.91 46.21 25.39
N ARG A 187 70.57 47.32 26.06
CA ARG A 187 69.19 47.66 26.43
C ARG A 187 68.33 47.98 25.21
N GLU A 188 68.85 48.73 24.24
CA GLU A 188 68.15 48.99 22.98
C GLU A 188 67.95 47.71 22.17
N LEU A 189 68.98 46.85 22.07
CA LEU A 189 68.85 45.56 21.39
C LEU A 189 67.80 44.66 22.06
N HIS A 190 67.75 44.65 23.40
CA HIS A 190 66.72 43.95 24.16
C HIS A 190 65.31 44.48 23.85
N PHE A 191 65.11 45.80 23.80
CA PHE A 191 63.81 46.37 23.43
C PHE A 191 63.40 46.07 21.99
N HIS A 192 64.33 46.12 21.03
CA HIS A 192 64.05 45.72 19.64
C HIS A 192 63.66 44.24 19.52
N SER A 193 64.31 43.36 20.30
CA SER A 193 63.96 41.94 20.38
C SER A 193 62.57 41.73 20.97
N LEU A 194 62.26 42.41 22.09
CA LEU A 194 60.97 42.33 22.77
C LEU A 194 59.82 42.87 21.90
N MET A 195 60.04 43.97 21.18
CA MET A 195 59.05 44.50 20.23
C MET A 195 58.77 43.51 19.10
N ARG A 196 59.80 42.95 18.48
CA ARG A 196 59.65 41.90 17.45
C ARG A 196 58.92 40.66 18.00
N GLN A 197 59.19 40.26 19.24
CA GLN A 197 58.45 39.16 19.88
C GLN A 197 56.95 39.49 20.02
N LYS A 198 56.61 40.73 20.42
CA LYS A 198 55.20 41.16 20.54
C LYS A 198 54.49 41.34 19.20
N GLU A 199 55.19 41.79 18.16
CA GLU A 199 54.66 41.80 16.79
C GLU A 199 54.31 40.38 16.30
N LEU A 200 55.20 39.41 16.53
CA LEU A 200 54.96 38.00 16.18
C LEU A 200 53.83 37.36 16.99
N GLU A 201 53.72 37.69 18.29
CA GLU A 201 52.62 37.23 19.16
C GLU A 201 51.27 37.75 18.65
N VAL A 202 51.17 39.03 18.28
CA VAL A 202 49.97 39.62 17.66
C VAL A 202 49.64 38.97 16.32
N GLN A 203 50.63 38.78 15.43
CA GLN A 203 50.41 38.11 14.14
C GLN A 203 49.93 36.66 14.30
N TYR A 204 50.49 35.92 15.26
CA TYR A 204 50.04 34.56 15.58
C TYR A 204 48.58 34.53 16.05
N HIS A 205 48.19 35.44 16.94
CA HIS A 205 46.82 35.52 17.43
C HIS A 205 45.81 35.94 16.34
N LEU A 206 46.20 36.88 15.46
CA LEU A 206 45.39 37.26 14.30
C LEU A 206 45.20 36.08 13.32
N ALA A 207 46.28 35.41 12.92
CA ALA A 207 46.21 34.26 12.01
C ALA A 207 45.39 33.09 12.61
N ARG A 208 45.49 32.87 13.93
CA ARG A 208 44.65 31.89 14.64
C ARG A 208 43.17 32.30 14.62
N TYR A 209 42.86 33.57 14.87
CA TYR A 209 41.49 34.09 14.82
C TYR A 209 40.88 34.00 13.42
N GLU A 210 41.61 34.39 12.37
CA GLU A 210 41.14 34.28 10.98
C GLU A 210 40.87 32.83 10.57
N ARG A 211 41.73 31.89 10.98
CA ARG A 211 41.51 30.45 10.75
C ARG A 211 40.22 29.96 11.43
N GLU A 212 40.01 30.33 12.69
CA GLU A 212 38.82 29.91 13.45
C GLU A 212 37.53 30.53 12.87
N LYS A 213 37.57 31.83 12.55
CA LYS A 213 36.49 32.54 11.88
C LYS A 213 36.11 31.87 10.55
N LYS A 214 37.09 31.57 9.69
CA LYS A 214 36.86 30.89 8.42
C LYS A 214 36.28 29.49 8.60
N SER A 215 36.74 28.75 9.61
CA SER A 215 36.20 27.44 10.00
C SER A 215 34.71 27.55 10.36
N ALA A 216 34.38 28.49 11.27
CA ALA A 216 33.01 28.74 11.71
C ALA A 216 32.09 29.21 10.56
N GLU A 217 32.59 30.06 9.64
CA GLU A 217 31.86 30.47 8.43
C GLU A 217 31.56 29.27 7.51
N THR A 218 32.52 28.37 7.31
CA THR A 218 32.30 27.17 6.48
C THR A 218 31.29 26.19 7.11
N GLU A 219 31.36 25.94 8.42
CA GLU A 219 30.40 25.05 9.08
C GLU A 219 29.01 25.70 9.19
N SER A 220 28.92 27.02 9.38
CA SER A 220 27.66 27.77 9.33
C SER A 220 27.00 27.70 7.95
N SER A 221 27.78 27.86 6.87
CA SER A 221 27.31 27.70 5.49
C SER A 221 26.77 26.29 5.23
N LYS A 222 27.52 25.26 5.63
CA LYS A 222 27.14 23.85 5.51
C LYS A 222 25.89 23.51 6.34
N SER A 223 25.78 24.06 7.56
CA SER A 223 24.61 23.93 8.42
C SER A 223 23.35 24.51 7.74
N ARG A 224 23.44 25.71 7.16
CA ARG A 224 22.34 26.32 6.38
C ARG A 224 21.95 25.48 5.16
N GLN A 225 22.93 24.93 4.43
CA GLN A 225 22.65 24.04 3.28
C GLN A 225 21.89 22.78 3.72
N LEU A 226 22.32 22.13 4.81
CA LEU A 226 21.64 20.97 5.37
C LEU A 226 20.23 21.32 5.89
N GLN A 227 20.07 22.45 6.56
CA GLN A 227 18.77 22.95 7.02
C GLN A 227 17.79 23.15 5.85
N ASN A 228 18.23 23.79 4.77
CA ASN A 228 17.43 23.98 3.55
C ASN A 228 17.07 22.64 2.88
N GLN A 229 18.00 21.67 2.89
CA GLN A 229 17.76 20.33 2.35
C GLN A 229 16.70 19.57 3.17
N VAL A 230 16.80 19.59 4.51
CA VAL A 230 15.81 18.99 5.41
C VAL A 230 14.44 19.65 5.26
N GLN A 231 14.39 20.98 5.15
CA GLN A 231 13.14 21.72 4.91
C GLN A 231 12.51 21.34 3.56
N THR A 232 13.32 21.17 2.51
CA THR A 232 12.86 20.73 1.19
C THR A 232 12.28 19.32 1.25
N PHE A 233 12.97 18.37 1.89
CA PHE A 233 12.47 17.00 2.05
C PHE A 233 11.18 16.95 2.86
N SER A 234 11.10 17.68 3.98
CA SER A 234 9.88 17.78 4.81
C SER A 234 8.68 18.34 4.03
N LYS A 235 8.89 19.34 3.18
CA LYS A 235 7.85 19.85 2.26
C LYS A 235 7.41 18.77 1.27
N THR A 236 8.35 18.08 0.60
CA THR A 236 8.01 17.02 -0.37
C THR A 236 7.30 15.84 0.28
N GLU A 237 7.68 15.46 1.50
CA GLU A 237 7.01 14.40 2.26
C GLU A 237 5.56 14.79 2.60
N THR A 238 5.35 16.03 3.04
CA THR A 238 4.02 16.57 3.34
C THR A 238 3.12 16.56 2.10
N GLU A 239 3.66 16.93 0.95
CA GLU A 239 2.93 16.92 -0.32
C GLU A 239 2.59 15.50 -0.80
N LEU A 240 3.52 14.53 -0.66
CA LEU A 240 3.26 13.12 -0.95
C LEU A 240 2.23 12.50 0.01
N ARG A 241 2.26 12.84 1.30
CA ARG A 241 1.23 12.45 2.29
C ARG A 241 -0.15 13.01 1.91
N ASN A 242 -0.22 14.26 1.47
CA ASN A 242 -1.46 14.88 0.99
C ASN A 242 -2.00 14.18 -0.27
N GLN A 243 -1.13 13.87 -1.24
CA GLN A 243 -1.53 13.08 -2.43
C GLN A 243 -2.04 11.69 -2.05
N LEU A 244 -1.38 11.00 -1.11
CA LEU A 244 -1.83 9.70 -0.61
C LEU A 244 -3.23 9.78 0.02
N ASN A 245 -3.51 10.78 0.85
CA ASN A 245 -4.84 10.99 1.43
C ASN A 245 -5.90 11.21 0.34
N VAL A 246 -5.61 12.06 -0.67
CA VAL A 246 -6.51 12.26 -1.82
C VAL A 246 -6.78 10.95 -2.59
N TYR A 247 -5.79 10.05 -2.70
CA TYR A 247 -6.02 8.73 -3.29
C TYR A 247 -6.86 7.82 -2.40
N VAL A 248 -6.66 7.83 -1.07
CA VAL A 248 -7.49 7.08 -0.12
C VAL A 248 -8.95 7.52 -0.21
N ASP A 249 -9.23 8.82 -0.27
CA ASP A 249 -10.60 9.33 -0.36
C ASP A 249 -11.24 9.02 -1.72
N LYS A 250 -10.46 9.04 -2.82
CA LYS A 250 -10.92 8.54 -4.14
C LYS A 250 -11.23 7.03 -4.12
N PHE A 251 -10.46 6.23 -3.39
CA PHE A 251 -10.74 4.80 -3.25
C PHE A 251 -12.04 4.55 -2.49
N LYS A 252 -12.29 5.27 -1.38
CA LYS A 252 -13.57 5.24 -0.67
C LYS A 252 -14.73 5.63 -1.58
N GLN A 253 -14.60 6.72 -2.34
CA GLN A 253 -15.65 7.14 -3.28
C GLN A 253 -15.98 6.06 -4.32
N VAL A 254 -14.99 5.30 -4.81
CA VAL A 254 -15.23 4.17 -5.72
C VAL A 254 -15.89 3.01 -5.00
N GLU A 255 -15.47 2.69 -3.78
CA GLU A 255 -16.05 1.66 -2.92
C GLU A 255 -17.53 1.95 -2.60
N ASP A 256 -17.84 3.17 -2.15
CA ASP A 256 -19.19 3.66 -1.91
C ASP A 256 -20.06 3.58 -3.17
N THR A 257 -19.51 3.99 -4.33
CA THR A 257 -20.22 3.90 -5.62
C THR A 257 -20.53 2.45 -5.99
N LEU A 258 -19.58 1.54 -5.75
CA LEU A 258 -19.73 0.12 -6.07
C LEU A 258 -20.75 -0.54 -5.13
N ASN A 259 -20.72 -0.23 -3.83
CA ASN A 259 -21.71 -0.68 -2.86
C ASN A 259 -23.12 -0.19 -3.22
N ASN A 260 -23.30 1.11 -3.48
CA ASN A 260 -24.57 1.67 -3.96
C ASN A 260 -25.07 0.99 -5.25
N SER A 261 -24.16 0.65 -6.17
CA SER A 261 -24.53 -0.08 -7.40
C SER A 261 -24.94 -1.53 -7.12
N ASN A 262 -24.30 -2.22 -6.18
CA ASN A 262 -24.67 -3.57 -5.76
C ASN A 262 -26.06 -3.60 -5.13
N ASP A 263 -26.38 -2.64 -4.26
CA ASP A 263 -27.70 -2.52 -3.63
C ASP A 263 -28.80 -2.28 -4.69
N LEU A 264 -28.52 -1.45 -5.71
CA LEU A 264 -29.43 -1.24 -6.85
C LEU A 264 -29.58 -2.50 -7.73
N PHE A 265 -28.52 -3.29 -7.92
CA PHE A 265 -28.63 -4.59 -8.60
C PHE A 265 -29.46 -5.59 -7.79
N LEU A 266 -29.33 -5.59 -6.47
CA LEU A 266 -30.15 -6.42 -5.57
C LEU A 266 -31.62 -6.00 -5.59
N SER A 267 -31.93 -4.69 -5.61
CA SER A 267 -33.31 -4.23 -5.72
C SER A 267 -33.92 -4.59 -7.08
N PHE A 268 -33.23 -4.36 -8.20
CA PHE A 268 -33.71 -4.75 -9.52
C PHE A 268 -33.89 -6.27 -9.65
N ARG A 269 -33.00 -7.07 -9.06
CA ARG A 269 -33.17 -8.53 -9.03
C ARG A 269 -34.44 -8.94 -8.29
N LYS A 270 -34.69 -8.34 -7.11
CA LYS A 270 -35.91 -8.58 -6.33
C LYS A 270 -37.17 -8.16 -7.11
N GLU A 271 -37.15 -6.98 -7.73
CA GLU A 271 -38.25 -6.51 -8.58
C GLU A 271 -38.52 -7.43 -9.78
N MET A 272 -37.47 -7.94 -10.45
CA MET A 272 -37.61 -8.93 -11.52
C MET A 272 -38.20 -10.25 -11.03
N GLU A 273 -37.78 -10.74 -9.86
CA GLU A 273 -38.32 -11.95 -9.25
C GLU A 273 -39.80 -11.76 -8.86
N ASP A 274 -40.17 -10.62 -8.28
CA ASP A 274 -41.55 -10.30 -7.90
C ASP A 274 -42.45 -10.04 -9.12
N MET A 275 -41.94 -9.41 -10.18
CA MET A 275 -42.63 -9.31 -11.47
C MET A 275 -42.83 -10.69 -12.13
N SER A 276 -41.85 -11.59 -12.02
CA SER A 276 -41.99 -12.96 -12.53
C SER A 276 -43.04 -13.77 -11.74
N LYS A 277 -43.09 -13.62 -10.41
CA LYS A 277 -44.16 -14.18 -9.56
C LYS A 277 -45.53 -13.62 -9.95
N LYS A 278 -45.64 -12.29 -10.15
CA LYS A 278 -46.88 -11.62 -10.57
C LYS A 278 -47.35 -12.11 -11.94
N GLY A 279 -46.44 -12.26 -12.90
CA GLY A 279 -46.73 -12.85 -14.22
C GLY A 279 -47.35 -14.24 -14.09
N LYS A 280 -46.70 -15.15 -13.34
CA LYS A 280 -47.21 -16.51 -13.09
C LYS A 280 -48.57 -16.52 -12.37
N LYS A 281 -48.85 -15.55 -11.49
CA LYS A 281 -50.17 -15.44 -10.83
C LYS A 281 -51.24 -15.03 -11.84
N LEU A 282 -50.96 -14.04 -12.69
CA LEU A 282 -51.87 -13.58 -13.74
C LEU A 282 -52.11 -14.64 -14.82
N GLU A 283 -51.10 -15.44 -15.18
CA GLU A 283 -51.27 -16.59 -16.09
C GLU A 283 -52.25 -17.62 -15.52
N LYS A 284 -52.09 -18.00 -14.24
CA LYS A 284 -53.02 -18.92 -13.55
C LYS A 284 -54.44 -18.37 -13.49
N GLU A 285 -54.59 -17.09 -13.15
CA GLU A 285 -55.89 -16.41 -13.06
C GLU A 285 -56.59 -16.36 -14.43
N ASN A 286 -55.84 -16.01 -15.49
CA ASN A 286 -56.34 -15.98 -16.86
C ASN A 286 -56.76 -17.38 -17.33
N GLU A 287 -55.98 -18.43 -17.02
CA GLU A 287 -56.39 -19.79 -17.37
C GLU A 287 -57.63 -20.27 -16.59
N THR A 288 -57.78 -19.89 -15.32
CA THR A 288 -59.01 -20.13 -14.54
C THR A 288 -60.21 -19.41 -15.15
N LEU A 289 -60.08 -18.13 -15.51
CA LEU A 289 -61.12 -17.37 -16.22
C LEU A 289 -61.47 -18.01 -17.59
N ARG A 290 -60.46 -18.51 -18.31
CA ARG A 290 -60.64 -19.24 -19.58
C ARG A 290 -61.48 -20.51 -19.37
N ARG A 291 -61.14 -21.33 -18.35
CA ARG A 291 -61.90 -22.54 -17.99
C ARG A 291 -63.32 -22.20 -17.52
N HIS A 292 -63.50 -21.16 -16.73
CA HIS A 292 -64.83 -20.71 -16.29
C HIS A 292 -65.69 -20.25 -17.48
N LYS A 293 -65.11 -19.50 -18.43
CA LYS A 293 -65.78 -19.10 -19.67
C LYS A 293 -66.18 -20.32 -20.52
N GLU A 294 -65.31 -21.32 -20.65
CA GLU A 294 -65.62 -22.58 -21.35
C GLU A 294 -66.75 -23.35 -20.67
N ALA A 295 -66.70 -23.49 -19.35
CA ALA A 295 -67.76 -24.15 -18.57
C ALA A 295 -69.11 -23.42 -18.69
N THR A 296 -69.11 -22.09 -18.62
CA THR A 296 -70.33 -21.28 -18.81
C THR A 296 -70.87 -21.40 -20.23
N ALA A 297 -70.01 -21.38 -21.25
CA ALA A 297 -70.43 -21.61 -22.64
C ALA A 297 -71.06 -23.01 -22.83
N ALA A 298 -70.44 -24.05 -22.26
CA ALA A 298 -70.98 -25.41 -22.30
C ALA A 298 -72.34 -25.53 -21.58
N ASN A 299 -72.50 -24.89 -20.41
CA ASN A 299 -73.78 -24.85 -19.69
C ASN A 299 -74.88 -24.13 -20.49
N VAL A 300 -74.56 -23.02 -21.15
CA VAL A 300 -75.50 -22.28 -22.01
C VAL A 300 -75.92 -23.12 -23.23
N ILE A 301 -74.98 -23.85 -23.85
CA ILE A 301 -75.29 -24.79 -24.94
C ILE A 301 -76.25 -25.88 -24.45
N ARG A 302 -75.94 -26.54 -23.33
CA ARG A 302 -76.79 -27.58 -22.74
C ARG A 302 -78.20 -27.04 -22.41
N MET A 303 -78.31 -25.86 -21.83
CA MET A 303 -79.62 -25.21 -21.57
C MET A 303 -80.39 -24.89 -22.86
N ALA A 304 -79.70 -24.52 -23.94
CA ALA A 304 -80.32 -24.30 -25.24
C ALA A 304 -80.82 -25.62 -25.86
N GLU A 305 -80.05 -26.70 -25.77
CA GLU A 305 -80.43 -28.05 -26.19
C GLU A 305 -81.64 -28.57 -25.41
N GLU A 306 -81.60 -28.50 -24.07
CA GLU A 306 -82.72 -28.85 -23.19
C GLU A 306 -83.98 -28.05 -23.53
N ARG A 307 -83.86 -26.73 -23.72
CA ARG A 307 -84.99 -25.86 -24.11
C ARG A 307 -85.53 -26.22 -25.49
N GLN A 308 -84.67 -26.60 -26.43
CA GLN A 308 -85.09 -27.05 -27.76
C GLN A 308 -85.80 -28.41 -27.71
N ASP A 309 -85.39 -29.32 -26.83
CA ASP A 309 -86.08 -30.59 -26.59
C ASP A 309 -87.41 -30.42 -25.85
N TRP A 310 -87.49 -29.52 -24.87
CA TRP A 310 -88.76 -29.13 -24.27
C TRP A 310 -89.71 -28.52 -25.29
N LYS A 311 -89.22 -27.67 -26.21
CA LYS A 311 -90.00 -27.13 -27.31
C LYS A 311 -90.53 -28.25 -28.23
N LYS A 312 -89.70 -29.21 -28.65
CA LYS A 312 -90.13 -30.39 -29.44
C LYS A 312 -91.23 -31.19 -28.70
N LYS A 313 -91.06 -31.45 -27.41
CA LYS A 313 -92.04 -32.17 -26.56
C LYS A 313 -93.35 -31.40 -26.44
N TRP A 314 -93.27 -30.09 -26.24
CA TRP A 314 -94.43 -29.20 -26.14
C TRP A 314 -95.20 -29.14 -27.46
N GLU A 315 -94.53 -28.90 -28.60
CA GLU A 315 -95.16 -28.94 -29.93
C GLU A 315 -95.80 -30.30 -30.25
N ALA A 316 -95.19 -31.41 -29.82
CA ALA A 316 -95.76 -32.74 -29.98
C ALA A 316 -97.01 -32.95 -29.09
N SER A 317 -97.05 -32.35 -27.90
CA SER A 317 -98.23 -32.35 -27.02
C SER A 317 -99.34 -31.45 -27.57
N GLU A 318 -98.99 -30.26 -28.03
CA GLU A 318 -99.90 -29.30 -28.68
C GLU A 318 -100.55 -29.91 -29.93
N LYS A 319 -99.77 -30.59 -30.79
CA LYS A 319 -100.31 -31.33 -31.95
C LYS A 319 -101.30 -32.42 -31.54
N LYS A 320 -101.07 -33.13 -30.43
CA LYS A 320 -102.02 -34.10 -29.88
C LYS A 320 -103.28 -33.41 -29.33
N SER A 321 -103.11 -32.32 -28.59
CA SER A 321 -104.21 -31.51 -28.04
C SER A 321 -105.11 -30.93 -29.14
N ASN A 322 -104.53 -30.30 -30.15
CA ASN A 322 -105.24 -29.77 -31.31
C ASN A 322 -105.98 -30.87 -32.09
N LYS A 323 -105.40 -32.08 -32.18
CA LYS A 323 -106.09 -33.23 -32.77
C LYS A 323 -107.25 -33.72 -31.91
N LEU A 324 -107.12 -33.72 -30.58
CA LEU A 324 -108.22 -34.00 -29.65
C LEU A 324 -109.34 -32.96 -29.77
N MET A 325 -108.99 -31.66 -29.77
CA MET A 325 -109.93 -30.55 -29.97
C MET A 325 -110.67 -30.66 -31.30
N SER A 326 -109.97 -31.01 -32.39
CA SER A 326 -110.59 -31.26 -33.69
C SER A 326 -111.57 -32.44 -33.66
N ILE A 327 -111.25 -33.52 -32.94
CA ILE A 327 -112.17 -34.66 -32.73
C ILE A 327 -113.38 -34.25 -31.89
N ILE A 328 -113.18 -33.51 -30.78
CA ILE A 328 -114.28 -32.99 -29.94
C ILE A 328 -115.19 -32.07 -30.75
N GLN A 329 -114.63 -31.20 -31.58
CA GLN A 329 -115.40 -30.29 -32.43
C GLN A 329 -116.14 -31.03 -33.55
N GLN A 330 -115.57 -32.09 -34.13
CA GLN A 330 -116.29 -33.00 -35.04
C GLN A 330 -117.43 -33.74 -34.32
N MET A 331 -117.21 -34.23 -33.09
CA MET A 331 -118.25 -34.88 -32.29
C MET A 331 -119.38 -33.92 -31.92
N GLN A 332 -119.07 -32.66 -31.57
CA GLN A 332 -120.07 -31.62 -31.31
C GLN A 332 -120.85 -31.24 -32.58
N GLN A 333 -120.23 -31.26 -33.76
CA GLN A 333 -120.93 -31.07 -35.04
C GLN A 333 -121.84 -32.25 -35.43
N GLN A 334 -121.65 -33.43 -34.81
CA GLN A 334 -122.47 -34.63 -35.06
C GLN A 334 -123.51 -34.93 -33.96
N GLY A 335 -123.57 -34.12 -32.89
CA GLY A 335 -124.43 -34.39 -31.72
C GLY A 335 -125.28 -33.20 -31.25
N ARG A 336 -126.60 -33.28 -31.47
CA ARG A 336 -127.74 -32.60 -30.80
C ARG A 336 -127.63 -31.11 -30.38
N LYS A 337 -128.65 -30.33 -30.79
CA LYS A 337 -129.00 -29.00 -30.24
C LYS A 337 -129.57 -29.07 -28.81
N VAL A 338 -129.68 -27.88 -28.17
CA VAL A 338 -130.56 -27.47 -27.03
C VAL A 338 -129.95 -27.63 -25.61
N PRO A 339 -130.01 -26.61 -24.70
CA PRO A 339 -130.01 -25.14 -24.87
C PRO A 339 -129.07 -24.41 -23.87
N ALA A 340 -129.22 -23.09 -23.68
CA ALA A 340 -128.45 -22.22 -22.77
C ALA A 340 -129.29 -21.58 -21.65
N SER A 341 -128.63 -20.77 -20.78
CA SER A 341 -129.14 -19.92 -19.67
C SER A 341 -129.09 -20.57 -18.27
N MET A 342 -128.62 -19.95 -17.18
CA MET A 342 -128.14 -18.56 -16.89
C MET A 342 -126.69 -18.61 -16.36
N SER A 343 -125.71 -17.73 -16.61
CA SER A 343 -125.61 -16.28 -16.90
C SER A 343 -125.32 -15.37 -15.68
N SER A 344 -124.04 -14.99 -15.56
CA SER A 344 -123.47 -13.71 -15.04
C SER A 344 -123.50 -13.34 -13.54
N THR A 345 -122.31 -12.99 -13.02
CA THR A 345 -121.90 -11.80 -12.20
C THR A 345 -120.55 -12.17 -11.56
N LEU A 346 -119.36 -11.74 -12.03
CA LEU A 346 -118.75 -10.41 -12.17
C LEU A 346 -118.18 -9.80 -10.85
N GLU A 347 -116.84 -9.76 -10.80
CA GLU A 347 -115.92 -8.81 -10.15
C GLU A 347 -115.63 -8.70 -8.63
N SER A 348 -114.33 -8.43 -8.40
CA SER A 348 -113.71 -7.54 -7.40
C SER A 348 -113.12 -8.09 -6.08
N CYS A 349 -111.82 -7.75 -5.88
CA CYS A 349 -111.14 -7.26 -4.64
C CYS A 349 -111.02 -8.19 -3.39
N HIS A 350 -110.06 -8.14 -2.44
CA HIS A 350 -108.86 -7.34 -2.03
C HIS A 350 -107.96 -8.27 -1.14
N ASP A 351 -106.73 -7.98 -0.65
CA ASP A 351 -105.59 -7.14 -1.04
C ASP A 351 -104.39 -7.35 -0.05
N ASN A 352 -103.15 -6.98 -0.45
CA ASN A 352 -101.96 -6.64 0.36
C ASN A 352 -101.23 -7.66 1.29
N GLY A 353 -99.94 -7.36 1.55
CA GLY A 353 -99.02 -8.05 2.48
C GLY A 353 -97.74 -8.59 1.80
N GLN A 354 -96.75 -7.81 1.35
CA GLN A 354 -95.95 -6.71 1.94
C GLN A 354 -94.69 -7.17 2.70
N GLY A 355 -93.52 -6.69 2.23
CA GLY A 355 -92.16 -6.90 2.78
C GLY A 355 -91.23 -7.66 1.81
N GLY A 356 -90.02 -7.20 1.45
CA GLY A 356 -89.32 -5.92 1.72
C GLY A 356 -87.78 -6.08 1.65
N GLY A 357 -87.05 -5.13 1.03
CA GLY A 357 -85.57 -5.12 0.86
C GLY A 357 -85.06 -6.03 -0.27
N GLU A 358 -84.19 -5.65 -1.22
CA GLU A 358 -82.94 -4.83 -1.26
C GLU A 358 -81.67 -5.54 -0.73
N GLY A 359 -80.54 -5.36 -1.45
CA GLY A 359 -79.24 -6.03 -1.23
C GLY A 359 -79.10 -7.30 -2.09
N ASP A 360 -78.27 -7.44 -3.12
CA ASP A 360 -76.91 -6.96 -3.44
C ASP A 360 -75.76 -7.80 -2.82
N ASP A 361 -74.68 -7.92 -3.60
CA ASP A 361 -73.39 -8.57 -3.37
C ASP A 361 -73.27 -10.07 -2.97
N SER A 362 -72.72 -10.84 -3.93
CA SER A 362 -71.40 -11.49 -3.84
C SER A 362 -70.71 -11.57 -2.46
N ASP A 363 -70.42 -12.78 -1.95
CA ASP A 363 -69.10 -13.44 -2.12
C ASP A 363 -69.13 -14.91 -1.63
N TYR A 364 -68.15 -15.71 -2.05
CA TYR A 364 -67.99 -17.12 -1.70
C TYR A 364 -66.91 -17.24 -0.61
N SER A 365 -67.30 -17.40 0.66
CA SER A 365 -66.36 -17.61 1.76
C SER A 365 -66.26 -19.10 2.11
N GLU A 366 -65.05 -19.65 1.96
CA GLU A 366 -64.70 -21.03 2.31
C GLU A 366 -63.93 -20.97 3.63
N GLU A 367 -64.55 -21.42 4.73
CA GLU A 367 -63.90 -21.43 6.04
C GLU A 367 -62.79 -22.49 6.07
N ALA A 368 -61.59 -22.06 6.47
CA ALA A 368 -60.47 -22.94 6.77
C ALA A 368 -60.29 -22.97 8.29
N GLU A 369 -60.37 -24.18 8.84
CA GLU A 369 -59.97 -24.49 10.20
C GLU A 369 -58.44 -24.27 10.36
N ASP A 370 -58.01 -23.68 11.47
CA ASP A 370 -56.78 -24.07 12.14
C ASP A 370 -56.85 -23.62 13.62
N GLU A 371 -56.85 -24.57 14.54
CA GLU A 371 -56.88 -24.31 15.98
C GLU A 371 -55.48 -23.99 16.52
N GLU A 372 -55.36 -22.99 17.41
CA GLU A 372 -54.12 -22.72 18.13
C GLU A 372 -53.78 -23.88 19.08
N LEU A 373 -52.59 -24.47 18.91
CA LEU A 373 -52.01 -25.42 19.87
C LEU A 373 -50.54 -25.06 20.14
N SER A 374 -50.35 -24.19 21.13
CA SER A 374 -49.04 -23.67 21.55
C SER A 374 -48.66 -24.19 22.95
N GLU A 375 -47.81 -25.20 23.01
CA GLU A 375 -47.00 -25.48 24.22
C GLU A 375 -45.83 -26.40 23.88
N PHE A 376 -44.59 -25.92 23.96
CA PHE A 376 -43.51 -26.65 24.65
C PHE A 376 -42.27 -25.79 24.94
N ASP A 377 -41.91 -25.78 26.23
CA ASP A 377 -40.65 -25.43 26.91
C ASP A 377 -39.65 -24.41 26.35
N GLU A 378 -39.49 -23.37 27.15
CA GLU A 378 -38.32 -22.51 27.28
C GLU A 378 -37.52 -23.00 28.51
N ASP A 379 -36.38 -23.70 28.34
CA ASP A 379 -35.37 -23.74 29.41
C ASP A 379 -33.92 -24.02 28.95
N THR A 380 -33.02 -23.14 29.37
CA THR A 380 -31.62 -23.34 29.82
C THR A 380 -30.67 -24.30 29.07
N GLU A 381 -29.57 -23.76 28.52
CA GLU A 381 -28.20 -24.02 29.03
C GLU A 381 -27.28 -22.80 28.80
N ASP A 382 -26.44 -22.50 29.80
CA ASP A 382 -25.45 -21.41 29.84
C ASP A 382 -24.04 -22.02 29.87
N GLU A 383 -23.18 -21.72 28.87
CA GLU A 383 -21.74 -22.00 28.98
C GLU A 383 -20.88 -20.98 28.19
N ALA A 384 -20.13 -20.20 28.99
CA ALA A 384 -18.72 -19.84 28.80
C ALA A 384 -18.27 -19.06 27.54
N GLN A 385 -17.88 -17.80 27.76
CA GLN A 385 -16.84 -17.14 26.97
C GLN A 385 -15.48 -17.85 27.12
N PRO A 386 -14.71 -17.96 26.03
CA PRO A 386 -13.25 -17.92 26.12
C PRO A 386 -12.66 -16.63 25.53
N ALA A 387 -11.74 -16.07 26.31
CA ALA A 387 -10.90 -14.91 26.08
C ALA A 387 -10.46 -14.57 24.64
N GLN A 388 -10.46 -13.25 24.38
CA GLN A 388 -9.50 -12.49 23.57
C GLN A 388 -8.49 -13.29 22.71
N GLN A 389 -8.61 -13.18 21.39
CA GLN A 389 -7.43 -13.29 20.52
C GLN A 389 -7.47 -12.26 19.39
N GLN A 390 -6.31 -11.63 19.17
CA GLN A 390 -6.17 -10.42 18.36
C GLN A 390 -6.49 -10.70 16.88
N GLY A 391 -7.40 -9.89 16.31
CA GLY A 391 -7.78 -10.01 14.91
C GLY A 391 -6.59 -9.82 13.96
N ARG A 392 -6.28 -10.86 13.18
CA ARG A 392 -5.55 -10.67 11.93
C ARG A 392 -6.51 -10.09 10.89
N PRO A 393 -6.12 -9.09 10.09
CA PRO A 393 -6.95 -8.61 9.00
C PRO A 393 -7.12 -9.72 7.95
N ILE A 394 -8.36 -10.16 7.78
CA ILE A 394 -8.77 -11.05 6.67
C ILE A 394 -8.67 -10.24 5.39
N LYS A 395 -7.97 -10.78 4.39
CA LYS A 395 -7.87 -10.15 3.06
C LYS A 395 -8.99 -10.68 2.18
N TYR A 396 -9.90 -9.80 1.78
CA TYR A 396 -10.82 -10.03 0.67
C TYR A 396 -10.33 -9.32 -0.59
N GLY A 397 -10.53 -9.95 -1.75
CA GLY A 397 -10.25 -9.37 -3.07
C GLY A 397 -9.36 -10.26 -3.96
N PRO A 398 -9.72 -10.49 -5.23
CA PRO A 398 -8.88 -11.21 -6.19
C PRO A 398 -7.64 -10.40 -6.60
N GLU A 399 -6.60 -11.09 -7.04
CA GLU A 399 -5.30 -10.50 -7.36
C GLU A 399 -5.38 -9.61 -8.63
N ARG A 400 -4.76 -8.41 -8.57
CA ARG A 400 -4.84 -7.41 -9.65
C ARG A 400 -3.90 -7.80 -10.82
N PRO A 401 -4.33 -7.69 -12.11
CA PRO A 401 -3.47 -7.98 -13.25
C PRO A 401 -2.25 -7.04 -13.35
N PRO A 402 -1.13 -7.48 -13.95
CA PRO A 402 0.08 -6.65 -14.10
C PRO A 402 -0.16 -5.48 -15.07
N GLN A 403 0.15 -4.27 -14.61
CA GLN A 403 0.02 -3.06 -15.42
C GLN A 403 1.11 -3.00 -16.50
N HIS A 404 0.69 -2.97 -17.77
CA HIS A 404 1.59 -2.65 -18.88
C HIS A 404 2.01 -1.18 -18.80
N GLN A 405 3.31 -0.91 -18.76
CA GLN A 405 3.84 0.45 -18.79
C GLN A 405 3.76 1.03 -20.22
N GLN A 406 2.74 1.82 -20.51
CA GLN A 406 2.81 2.76 -21.64
C GLN A 406 3.55 4.03 -21.21
N GLN A 407 4.71 4.27 -21.82
CA GLN A 407 5.47 5.51 -21.67
C GLN A 407 4.71 6.67 -22.32
N GLN A 408 3.91 7.40 -21.54
CA GLN A 408 3.41 8.71 -21.95
C GLN A 408 4.53 9.75 -21.82
N ARG A 409 4.98 10.28 -22.97
CA ARG A 409 5.89 11.44 -23.00
C ARG A 409 5.11 12.67 -22.57
N LEU A 410 5.55 13.32 -21.49
CA LEU A 410 5.02 14.63 -21.08
C LEU A 410 5.43 15.70 -22.12
N PRO A 411 4.55 16.68 -22.43
CA PRO A 411 4.90 17.82 -23.27
C PRO A 411 5.84 18.79 -22.54
N PRO A 412 6.65 19.58 -23.28
CA PRO A 412 7.58 20.54 -22.68
C PRO A 412 6.84 21.72 -22.02
N PRO A 413 7.43 22.35 -20.99
CA PRO A 413 6.84 23.50 -20.31
C PRO A 413 6.81 24.76 -21.21
N PRO A 414 5.87 25.70 -20.98
CA PRO A 414 5.76 26.93 -21.76
C PRO A 414 6.94 27.88 -21.49
N PRO A 415 7.29 28.75 -22.46
CA PRO A 415 8.37 29.72 -22.30
C PRO A 415 8.01 30.84 -21.30
N PRO A 416 9.01 31.46 -20.65
CA PRO A 416 8.78 32.56 -19.71
C PRO A 416 8.25 33.83 -20.43
N PRO A 417 7.47 34.68 -19.74
CA PRO A 417 6.90 35.89 -20.33
C PRO A 417 8.00 36.90 -20.69
N GLN A 418 7.90 37.48 -21.88
CA GLN A 418 8.79 38.56 -22.31
C GLN A 418 8.48 39.83 -21.51
N SER A 419 9.50 40.40 -20.87
CA SER A 419 9.42 41.68 -20.19
C SER A 419 9.23 42.80 -21.21
N ALA A 420 8.03 43.39 -21.25
CA ALA A 420 7.77 44.58 -22.05
C ALA A 420 8.60 45.76 -21.54
N THR A 421 9.58 46.17 -22.33
CA THR A 421 10.31 47.42 -22.12
C THR A 421 9.41 48.60 -22.53
N ASN A 422 8.63 49.12 -21.58
CA ASN A 422 8.04 50.45 -21.74
C ASN A 422 9.17 51.49 -21.66
N GLY A 423 9.34 52.26 -22.73
CA GLY A 423 10.29 53.36 -22.75
C GLY A 423 9.69 54.63 -22.13
N LEU A 424 10.52 55.33 -21.36
CA LEU A 424 10.60 56.78 -21.24
C LEU A 424 11.99 57.15 -20.70
#